data_AF-A0AAP8T268-F1
#
_entry.id   AF-A0AAP8T268-F1
#
_cell.length_a   1.000
_cell.length_b   1.000
_cell.length_c   1.000
_cell.angle_alpha   90.00
_cell.angle_beta   90.00
_cell.angle_gamma   90.00
#
_symmetry.space_group_name_H-M   'P 1'
#
loop_
_entity.id
_entity.type
_entity.pdbx_description
1 polymer ?
#
loop_
_entity_poly.entity_id
_entity_poly.type
_entity_poly.pdbx_seq_one_letter_code
_entity_poly.pdbx_strand_id
1 'polypeptide(L)'
;VSIFCIGVIAAVGTLVAIRQGAGDIIGAARLTQAGLWLAWLMALVAGLLLWNLKPVLLLFGQTATNVQAAGQFLLILPFALPGYLSFM
;
A
#
# COMPACT_ATOMS: atom_id res chain seq x y z
N VAL A 1 0.12 -7.89 -3.52
CA VAL A 1 -0.17 -6.68 -2.70
C VAL A 1 0.36 -5.42 -3.37
N SER A 2 1.66 -5.32 -3.68
CA SER A 2 2.26 -4.12 -4.29
C SER A 2 1.59 -3.67 -5.59
N ILE A 3 1.38 -4.58 -6.56
CA ILE A 3 0.75 -4.26 -7.86
C ILE A 3 -0.65 -3.67 -7.68
N PHE A 4 -1.44 -4.23 -6.76
CA PHE A 4 -2.78 -3.73 -6.48
C PHE A 4 -2.74 -2.32 -5.88
N CYS A 5 -1.88 -2.09 -4.87
CA CYS A 5 -1.77 -0.78 -4.25
C CYS A 5 -1.28 0.29 -5.24
N ILE A 6 -0.29 -0.02 -6.07
CA ILE A 6 0.21 0.89 -7.11
C ILE A 6 -0.89 1.20 -8.12
N GLY A 7 -1.65 0.20 -8.57
CA GLY A 7 -2.75 0.41 -9.52
C GLY A 7 -3.83 1.35 -9.00
N VAL A 8 -4.17 1.23 -7.71
CA VAL A 8 -5.16 2.13 -7.07
C VAL A 8 -4.62 3.56 -6.98
N ILE A 9 -3.37 3.75 -6.56
CA ILE A 9 -2.77 5.09 -6.46
C ILE A 9 -2.60 5.74 -7.84
N ALA A 10 -2.20 4.97 -8.86
CA ALA A 10 -2.14 5.46 -10.25
C ALA A 10 -3.50 5.94 -10.77
N ALA A 11 -4.59 5.24 -10.41
CA ALA A 11 -5.95 5.67 -10.76
C ALA A 11 -6.33 6.99 -10.06
N VAL A 12 -5.97 7.16 -8.79
CA VAL A 12 -6.16 8.43 -8.07
C VAL A 12 -5.40 9.57 -8.74
N GLY A 13 -4.13 9.36 -9.11
CA GLY A 13 -3.33 10.35 -9.83
C GLY A 13 -3.97 10.79 -11.16
N THR A 14 -4.56 9.83 -11.89
CA THR A 14 -5.30 10.13 -13.13
C THR A 14 -6.53 11.01 -12.88
N LEU A 15 -7.31 10.72 -11.83
CA LEU A 15 -8.47 11.53 -11.45
C LEU A 15 -8.08 12.97 -11.03
N VAL A 16 -6.97 13.10 -10.30
CA VAL A 16 -6.41 14.40 -9.91
C VAL A 16 -5.96 15.19 -11.14
N ALA A 17 -5.25 14.54 -12.08
CA ALA A 17 -4.78 15.17 -13.31
C ALA A 17 -5.94 15.68 -14.18
N ILE A 18 -7.05 14.92 -14.29
CA ILE A 18 -8.25 15.34 -15.01
C ILE A 18 -8.86 16.60 -14.39
N ARG A 19 -8.98 16.66 -13.06
CA ARG A 19 -9.53 17.82 -12.34
C ARG A 19 -8.64 19.05 -12.45
N GLN A 20 -7.33 18.84 -12.32
CA GLN A 20 -6.35 19.89 -12.51
C GLN A 20 -6.39 20.46 -13.94
N GLY A 21 -6.50 19.59 -14.96
CA GLY A 21 -6.64 19.99 -16.36
C GLY A 21 -7.93 20.76 -16.66
N ALA A 22 -8.98 20.54 -15.89
CA ALA A 22 -10.24 21.29 -15.97
C ALA A 22 -10.20 22.66 -15.24
N GLY A 23 -9.08 23.02 -14.62
CA GLY A 23 -8.95 24.24 -13.81
C GLY A 23 -9.54 24.15 -12.40
N ASP A 24 -10.00 22.97 -11.98
CA ASP A 24 -10.58 22.71 -10.65
C ASP A 24 -9.48 22.35 -9.63
N ILE A 25 -8.73 23.36 -9.21
CA ILE A 25 -7.60 23.22 -8.27
C ILE A 25 -8.06 22.73 -6.89
N ILE A 26 -9.23 23.19 -6.44
CA ILE A 26 -9.80 22.82 -5.14
C ILE A 26 -10.23 21.34 -5.16
N GLY A 27 -10.87 20.89 -6.25
CA GLY A 27 -11.23 19.50 -6.46
C GLY A 27 -10.00 18.60 -6.56
N ALA A 28 -8.96 19.03 -7.27
CA ALA A 28 -7.69 18.32 -7.35
C ALA A 28 -7.05 18.15 -5.96
N ALA A 29 -6.97 19.21 -5.15
CA ALA A 29 -6.41 19.15 -3.81
C ALA A 29 -7.20 18.20 -2.88
N ARG A 30 -8.54 18.25 -2.92
CA ARG A 30 -9.40 17.35 -2.12
C ARG A 30 -9.23 15.89 -2.53
N LEU A 31 -9.11 15.61 -3.82
CA LEU A 31 -8.85 14.26 -4.32
C LEU A 31 -7.47 13.76 -3.91
N THR A 32 -6.44 14.61 -3.95
CA THR A 32 -5.11 14.25 -3.45
C THR A 32 -5.13 13.93 -1.95
N GLN A 33 -5.84 14.73 -1.14
CA GLN A 33 -6.00 14.45 0.29
C GLN A 33 -6.74 13.13 0.54
N ALA A 34 -7.84 12.88 -0.19
CA ALA A 34 -8.56 11.61 -0.10
C ALA A 34 -7.69 10.42 -0.55
N GLY A 35 -6.87 10.62 -1.59
CA GLY A 35 -5.87 9.68 -2.06
C GLY A 35 -4.84 9.32 -0.99
N LEU A 36 -4.35 10.32 -0.25
CA LEU A 36 -3.41 10.11 0.85
C LEU A 36 -4.04 9.29 1.98
N TRP A 37 -5.28 9.61 2.37
CA TRP A 37 -6.02 8.83 3.35
C TRP A 37 -6.26 7.39 2.90
N LEU A 38 -6.61 7.18 1.63
CA LEU A 38 -6.76 5.87 1.03
C LEU A 38 -5.43 5.09 1.05
N ALA A 39 -4.32 5.73 0.69
CA ALA A 39 -2.98 5.14 0.71
C ALA A 39 -2.62 4.64 2.12
N TRP A 40 -2.91 5.44 3.16
CA TRP A 40 -2.66 5.07 4.54
C TRP A 40 -3.54 3.92 5.02
N LEU A 41 -4.83 3.93 4.70
CA LEU A 41 -5.73 2.82 5.01
C LEU A 41 -5.25 1.52 4.35
N MET A 42 -4.87 1.59 3.08
CA MET A 42 -4.35 0.45 2.32
C MET A 42 -3.01 -0.05 2.87
N ALA A 43 -2.12 0.85 3.28
CA ALA A 43 -0.86 0.50 3.92
C ALA A 43 -1.09 -0.26 5.24
N LEU A 44 -2.07 0.16 6.03
CA LEU A 44 -2.43 -0.50 7.29
C LEU A 44 -2.98 -1.91 7.03
N VAL A 45 -3.92 -2.05 6.09
CA VAL A 45 -4.49 -3.37 5.71
C VAL A 45 -3.41 -4.29 5.15
N ALA A 46 -2.54 -3.79 4.27
CA ALA A 46 -1.42 -4.54 3.74
C ALA A 46 -0.42 -4.96 4.84
N GLY A 47 -0.09 -4.06 5.77
CA GLY A 47 0.77 -4.36 6.91
C GLY A 47 0.20 -5.46 7.81
N LEU A 48 -1.09 -5.39 8.11
CA LEU A 48 -1.79 -6.40 8.92
C LEU A 48 -1.76 -7.78 8.23
N LEU A 49 -1.99 -7.82 6.91
CA LEU A 49 -1.88 -9.06 6.12
C LEU A 49 -0.46 -9.63 6.14
N LEU A 50 0.56 -8.78 6.03
CA LEU A 50 1.97 -9.16 6.05
C LEU A 50 2.41 -9.72 7.42
N TRP A 51 1.89 -9.19 8.53
CA TRP A 51 2.16 -9.76 9.85
C TRP A 51 1.53 -11.13 10.06
N ASN A 52 0.37 -11.39 9.43
CA ASN A 52 -0.33 -12.67 9.52
C ASN A 52 0.11 -13.70 8.46
N LEU A 53 1.16 -13.42 7.69
CA LEU A 53 1.62 -14.28 6.60
C LEU A 53 2.41 -15.51 7.10
N LYS A 54 2.95 -15.49 8.33
CA LYS A 54 3.67 -16.62 8.95
C LYS A 54 2.88 -17.94 8.96
N PRO A 55 1.65 -18.02 9.51
CA PRO A 55 0.86 -19.26 9.49
C PRO A 55 0.52 -19.71 8.06
N VAL A 56 0.31 -18.78 7.14
CA VAL A 56 0.04 -19.09 5.73
C VAL A 56 1.27 -19.75 5.09
N LEU A 57 2.48 -19.23 5.34
CA LEU A 57 3.73 -19.82 4.85
C LEU A 57 3.97 -21.24 5.40
N LEU A 58 3.61 -21.48 6.66
CA LEU A 58 3.68 -22.81 7.28
C LEU A 58 2.67 -23.79 6.65
N LEU A 59 1.45 -23.32 6.35
CA LEU A 59 0.43 -24.11 5.62
C LEU A 59 0.89 -24.51 4.22
N PHE A 60 1.67 -23.66 3.54
CA PHE A 60 2.28 -23.98 2.25
C PHE A 60 3.49 -24.92 2.35
N GLY A 61 3.82 -25.44 3.54
CA GLY A 61 4.88 -26.42 3.74
C GLY A 61 6.30 -25.81 3.74
N GLN A 62 6.44 -24.50 3.98
CA GLN A 62 7.78 -23.91 4.11
C GLN A 62 8.52 -24.40 5.37
N THR A 63 9.84 -24.50 5.25
CA THR A 63 10.72 -24.82 6.38
C THR A 63 10.70 -23.70 7.42
N ALA A 64 10.86 -24.06 8.70
CA ALA A 64 10.88 -23.09 9.79
C ALA A 64 11.91 -21.98 9.55
N THR A 65 13.12 -22.32 9.12
CA THR A 65 14.18 -21.36 8.78
C THR A 65 13.73 -20.30 7.76
N ASN A 66 13.01 -20.68 6.70
CA ASN A 66 12.53 -19.75 5.69
C ASN A 66 11.41 -18.85 6.23
N VAL A 67 10.52 -19.39 7.07
CA VAL A 67 9.46 -18.62 7.73
C VAL A 67 10.03 -17.62 8.73
N GLN A 68 11.07 -17.99 9.48
CA GLN A 68 11.79 -17.09 10.37
C GLN A 68 12.47 -15.95 9.59
N ALA A 69 13.20 -16.27 8.52
CA ALA A 69 13.88 -15.28 7.69
C ALA A 69 12.89 -14.31 7.01
N ALA A 70 11.81 -14.84 6.41
CA ALA A 70 10.73 -14.03 5.86
C ALA A 70 10.06 -13.17 6.95
N GLY A 71 9.85 -13.74 8.14
CA GLY A 71 9.26 -13.05 9.27
C GLY A 71 10.04 -11.81 9.72
N GLN A 72 11.38 -11.84 9.70
CA GLN A 72 12.20 -10.67 10.03
C GLN A 72 12.02 -9.54 9.00
N PHE A 73 11.97 -9.87 7.71
CA PHE A 73 11.73 -8.89 6.66
C PHE A 73 10.31 -8.29 6.73
N LEU A 74 9.31 -9.14 6.98
CA LEU A 74 7.90 -8.76 7.10
C LEU A 74 7.60 -7.87 8.31
N LEU A 75 8.49 -7.77 9.30
CA LEU A 75 8.33 -6.84 10.43
C LEU A 75 8.59 -5.38 10.03
N ILE A 76 9.58 -5.16 9.16
CA ILE A 76 10.04 -3.81 8.79
C ILE A 76 9.25 -3.29 7.58
N LEU A 77 8.84 -4.18 6.68
CA LEU A 77 8.17 -3.81 5.44
C LEU A 77 6.89 -2.97 5.63
N PRO A 78 6.01 -3.23 6.63
CA PRO A 78 4.84 -2.40 6.89
C PRO A 78 5.16 -0.93 7.20
N PHE A 79 6.33 -0.64 7.77
CA PHE A 79 6.75 0.74 8.05
C PHE A 79 7.13 1.51 6.78
N ALA A 80 7.56 0.80 5.72
CA ALA A 80 7.90 1.43 4.44
C ALA A 80 6.66 1.68 3.56
N LEU A 81 5.57 0.94 3.77
CA LEU A 81 4.36 1.00 2.91
C LEU A 81 3.66 2.37 2.88
N PRO A 82 3.43 3.07 4.02
CA PRO A 82 2.75 4.37 4.00
C PRO A 82 3.52 5.41 3.19
N GLY A 83 4.84 5.45 3.33
CA GLY A 83 5.70 6.34 2.55
C GLY A 83 5.64 6.00 1.07
N TYR A 84 5.83 4.73 0.72
CA TYR A 84 5.80 4.29 -0.67
C TYR A 84 4.47 4.63 -1.38
N LEU A 85 3.32 4.40 -0.73
CA LEU A 85 2.01 4.68 -1.33
C LEU A 85 1.62 6.17 -1.34
N SER A 86 2.29 7.01 -0.55
CA SER A 86 2.03 8.45 -0.52
C SER A 86 2.80 9.22 -1.61
N PHE A 87 3.94 8.68 -2.07
CA PHE A 87 4.86 9.37 -2.99
C PHE A 87 4.98 8.72 -4.38
N MET A 88 4.37 7.55 -4.58
CA MET A 88 4.18 6.94 -5.91
C MET A 88 3.01 7.59 -6.64
#